data_AF-A0A3P5ZXK0-F1
#
_entry.id   AF-A0A3P5ZXK0-F1
#
_cell.length_a   1.000
_cell.length_b   1.000
_cell.length_c   1.000
_cell.angle_alpha   90.00
_cell.angle_beta   90.00
_cell.angle_gamma   90.00
#
_symmetry.space_group_name_H-M   'P 1'
#
loop_
_entity.id
_entity.type
_entity.pdbx_description
1 polymer ?
#
loop_
_entity_poly.entity_id
_entity_poly.type
_entity_poly.pdbx_seq_one_letter_code
_entity_poly.pdbx_strand_id
1 'polypeptide(L)' 'MYIANKASASWIHLDPSHANAEVEGAFGDNDPVDVVEIGETQRKIGEVLKIKPLAALAMIDEGELDWKIYNTIGED' A
#
# COMPACT_ATOMS: atom_id res chain seq x y z
N MET A 1 6.04 -8.73 13.20
CA MET A 1 4.63 -8.75 13.68
C MET A 1 3.97 -7.50 13.13
N TYR A 2 2.86 -7.63 12.40
CA TYR A 2 2.13 -6.48 11.86
C TYR A 2 0.98 -6.11 12.81
N ILE A 3 0.67 -4.82 12.89
CA ILE A 3 -0.45 -4.29 13.68
C ILE A 3 -1.78 -4.25 12.89
N ALA A 4 -1.73 -4.62 11.61
CA ALA A 4 -2.85 -4.62 10.67
C ALA A 4 -2.63 -5.72 9.61
N ASN A 5 -3.65 -6.01 8.80
CA ASN A 5 -3.50 -6.95 7.69
C ASN A 5 -2.71 -6.29 6.55
N LYS A 6 -1.50 -6.80 6.26
CA LYS A 6 -0.68 -6.35 5.13
C LYS A 6 -1.10 -7.09 3.86
N ALA A 7 -1.29 -6.34 2.78
CA ALA A 7 -1.58 -6.82 1.44
C ALA A 7 -0.91 -5.91 0.40
N SER A 8 -1.11 -6.20 -0.89
CA SER A 8 -0.67 -5.34 -1.98
C SER A 8 -1.70 -5.27 -3.11
N ALA A 9 -1.69 -4.17 -3.86
CA ALA A 9 -2.54 -3.98 -5.02
C ALA A 9 -1.93 -4.68 -6.25
N SER A 10 -2.49 -5.82 -6.66
CA SER A 10 -1.86 -6.74 -7.62
C SER A 10 -1.49 -6.17 -8.99
N TRP A 11 -2.08 -5.04 -9.41
CA TRP A 11 -1.90 -4.48 -10.76
C TRP A 11 -1.24 -3.11 -10.78
N ILE A 12 -0.91 -2.53 -9.62
CA ILE A 12 -0.40 -1.16 -9.51
C ILE A 12 1.00 -1.25 -8.91
N HIS A 13 2.00 -0.72 -9.60
CA HIS A 13 3.40 -0.78 -9.19
C HIS A 13 3.98 0.62 -9.05
N LEU A 14 4.96 0.75 -8.16
CA LEU A 14 5.74 1.97 -7.98
C LEU A 14 6.94 1.94 -8.92
N ASP A 15 7.01 2.92 -9.83
CA ASP A 15 8.04 2.95 -10.88
C ASP A 15 9.38 3.48 -10.31
N PRO A 16 10.45 2.66 -10.27
CA PRO A 16 11.76 3.09 -9.78
C PRO A 16 12.48 4.04 -10.75
N SER A 17 11.98 4.19 -11.97
CA SER A 17 12.55 5.09 -13.00
C SER A 17 11.86 6.46 -13.05
N HIS A 18 10.81 6.66 -12.25
CA HIS A 18 10.03 7.89 -12.24
C HIS A 18 10.06 8.57 -10.87
N ALA A 19 10.69 9.74 -10.80
CA ALA A 19 10.74 10.56 -9.59
C ALA A 19 9.40 11.27 -9.34
N ASN A 20 8.90 11.21 -8.10
CA ASN A 20 7.69 11.93 -7.69
C ASN A 20 8.01 13.35 -7.21
N ALA A 21 7.58 14.36 -7.98
CA ALA A 21 7.84 15.76 -7.68
C ALA A 21 7.16 16.28 -6.40
N GLU A 22 6.07 15.66 -5.96
CA GLU A 22 5.35 16.04 -4.73
C GLU A 22 6.01 15.45 -3.48
N VAL A 23 6.90 14.46 -3.65
CA VAL A 23 7.58 13.75 -2.56
C VAL A 23 9.10 13.86 -2.74
N GLU A 24 9.60 15.10 -2.79
CA GLU A 24 11.04 15.42 -2.83
C GLU A 24 11.85 14.72 -3.94
N GLY A 25 11.19 14.30 -5.02
CA GLY A 25 11.84 13.59 -6.13
C GLY A 25 12.17 12.12 -5.83
N ALA A 26 11.54 11.52 -4.81
CA ALA A 26 11.73 10.11 -4.48
C ALA A 26 11.25 9.19 -5.62
N PHE A 27 11.98 8.11 -5.86
CA PHE A 27 11.66 7.07 -6.83
C PHE A 27 10.88 5.94 -6.17
N GLY A 28 10.04 5.21 -6.93
CA GLY A 28 9.32 4.05 -6.39
C GLY A 28 10.25 2.90 -5.98
N ASP A 29 9.78 2.05 -5.07
CA ASP A 29 10.48 0.86 -4.55
C ASP A 29 10.45 -0.37 -5.49
N ASN A 30 9.88 -0.24 -6.70
CA ASN A 30 9.74 -1.31 -7.69
C ASN A 30 8.81 -2.47 -7.26
N ASP A 31 8.00 -2.29 -6.22
CA ASP A 31 7.03 -3.28 -5.76
C ASP A 31 5.58 -2.87 -6.12
N PRO A 32 4.62 -3.82 -6.07
CA PRO A 32 3.22 -3.49 -6.09
C PRO A 32 2.85 -2.60 -4.89
N VAL A 33 1.94 -1.65 -5.07
CA VAL A 33 1.53 -0.71 -4.02
C VAL A 33 1.09 -1.44 -2.75
N ASP A 34 1.64 -1.05 -1.62
CA ASP A 34 1.35 -1.64 -0.32
C ASP A 34 -0.03 -1.22 0.21
N VAL A 35 -0.74 -2.18 0.79
CA VAL A 35 -2.09 -2.02 1.31
C VAL A 35 -2.12 -2.40 2.79
N VAL A 36 -2.71 -1.55 3.61
CA VAL A 36 -2.89 -1.72 5.06
C VAL A 36 -4.39 -1.78 5.35
N GLU A 37 -4.90 -3.00 5.50
CA GLU A 37 -6.31 -3.23 5.81
C GLU A 37 -6.53 -3.19 7.33
N ILE A 38 -7.41 -2.27 7.75
CA ILE A 38 -7.58 -1.86 9.16
C ILE A 38 -8.87 -2.38 9.81
N GLY A 39 -9.59 -3.29 9.17
CA GLY A 39 -10.75 -3.95 9.74
C GLY A 39 -10.38 -4.90 10.88
N GLU A 40 -11.38 -5.31 11.64
CA GLU A 40 -11.18 -6.08 12.88
C GLU A 40 -10.82 -7.56 12.63
N THR A 41 -11.08 -8.06 11.42
CA THR A 41 -10.90 -9.48 11.09
C THR A 41 -9.50 -9.74 10.56
N GLN A 42 -8.75 -10.64 11.21
CA GLN A 42 -7.48 -11.14 10.67
C GLN A 42 -7.72 -11.93 9.37
N ARG A 43 -6.98 -11.57 8.31
CA ARG A 43 -7.09 -12.16 6.98
C ARG A 43 -6.07 -13.28 6.77
N LYS A 44 -6.35 -14.14 5.79
CA LYS A 44 -5.46 -15.25 5.42
C LYS A 44 -4.46 -14.79 4.35
N ILE A 45 -3.25 -15.33 4.42
CA ILE A 45 -2.24 -15.12 3.37
C ILE A 45 -2.79 -15.67 2.05
N GLY A 46 -2.69 -14.88 0.98
CA GLY A 46 -3.17 -15.23 -0.36
C GLY A 46 -4.67 -15.02 -0.59
N GLU A 47 -5.39 -14.48 0.40
CA GLU A 47 -6.80 -14.09 0.24
C GLU A 47 -6.93 -12.90 -0.72
N VAL A 48 -7.87 -12.98 -1.66
CA VAL A 48 -8.16 -11.90 -2.61
C VAL A 48 -9.46 -11.23 -2.20
N LEU A 49 -9.38 -9.93 -1.87
CA LEU A 49 -10.49 -9.16 -1.32
C LEU A 49 -10.78 -7.93 -2.16
N LYS A 50 -12.05 -7.52 -2.17
CA LYS A 50 -12.46 -6.22 -2.69
C LYS A 50 -12.41 -5.19 -1.56
N ILE A 51 -11.53 -4.21 -1.71
CA ILE A 51 -11.28 -3.19 -0.70
C ILE A 51 -12.01 -1.88 -1.01
N LYS A 52 -12.20 -1.04 0.01
CA LYS A 52 -12.61 0.36 -0.10
C LYS A 52 -11.45 1.25 0.38
N PRO A 53 -10.73 1.94 -0.52
CA PRO A 53 -9.66 2.85 -0.13
C PRO A 53 -10.18 4.01 0.71
N LEU A 54 -9.42 4.39 1.74
CA LEU A 54 -9.75 5.47 2.67
C LEU A 54 -8.70 6.60 2.65
N ALA A 55 -7.42 6.24 2.61
CA ALA A 55 -6.32 7.19 2.63
C ALA A 55 -5.07 6.62 1.93
N ALA A 56 -4.16 7.51 1.57
CA ALA A 56 -2.83 7.19 1.08
C ALA A 56 -1.79 7.93 1.94
N LEU A 57 -0.72 7.24 2.31
CA LEU A 57 0.43 7.80 3.01
C LEU A 57 1.67 7.64 2.14
N ALA A 58 2.36 8.75 1.85
CA ALA A 58 3.68 8.75 1.23
C ALA A 58 4.71 8.41 2.30
N MET A 59 5.07 7.13 2.42
CA MET A 59 6.17 6.71 3.28
C MET A 59 7.46 6.74 2.46
N ILE A 60 8.54 7.20 3.07
CA ILE A 60 9.89 7.02 2.54
C ILE A 60 10.54 5.91 3.34
N ASP A 61 10.82 4.79 2.70
CA ASP A 61 11.56 3.66 3.29
C ASP A 61 12.93 3.57 2.62
N GLU A 62 14.00 3.70 3.41
CA GLU A 62 15.38 3.69 2.92
C GLU A 62 15.70 4.63 1.72
N GLY A 63 14.91 5.70 1.55
CA GLY A 63 15.07 6.69 0.46
C GLY A 63 14.18 6.44 -0.77
N GLU A 64 13.42 5.35 -0.77
CA GLU A 64 12.45 4.99 -1.81
C GLU A 64 11.03 5.38 -1.37
N LEU A 65 10.21 5.76 -2.34
CA LEU A 65 8.80 6.05 -2.15
C LEU A 65 8.03 4.74 -2.08
N ASP A 66 7.40 4.50 -0.94
CA ASP A 66 6.67 3.29 -0.60
C ASP A 66 5.26 3.68 -0.14
N TRP A 67 4.34 3.83 -1.08
CA TRP A 67 2.96 4.25 -0.79
C TRP A 67 2.21 3.22 0.04
N LYS A 68 1.61 3.67 1.15
CA LYS A 68 0.69 2.85 1.95
C LYS A 68 -0.75 3.28 1.73
N ILE A 69 -1.57 2.38 1.19
CA ILE A 69 -3.01 2.59 1.01
C ILE A 69 -3.74 1.97 2.20
N TYR A 70 -4.44 2.81 2.96
CA TYR A 70 -5.30 2.35 4.06
C TYR A 70 -6.70 2.07 3.54
N ASN A 71 -7.29 0.94 3.96
CA ASN A 71 -8.60 0.52 3.48
C ASN A 71 -9.42 -0.25 4.53
N THR A 72 -10.72 -0.35 4.28
CA THR A 72 -11.62 -1.37 4.87
C THR A 72 -12.12 -2.33 3.79
N ILE A 73 -12.94 -3.31 4.16
CA ILE A 73 -13.65 -4.17 3.19
C ILE A 73 -15.00 -3.53 2.88
N GLY A 74 -15.43 -3.61 1.61
CA GLY A 74 -16.62 -2.91 1.11
C GLY A 74 -17.98 -3.36 1.68
N GLU A 75 -17.98 -4.22 2.70
CA GLU A 75 -19.19 -4.64 3.43
C GLU A 75 -19.30 -3.98 4.82
N ASP A 76 -18.28 -3.20 5.24
CA ASP A 76 -18.27 -2.37 6.45
C ASP A 76 -18.80 -0.93 6.18
#